data_AF-A0A948D433-F1
#
_entry.id   AF-A0A948D433-F1
#
_cell.length_a   1.000
_cell.length_b   1.000
_cell.length_c   1.000
_cell.angle_alpha   90.00
_cell.angle_beta   90.00
_cell.angle_gamma   90.00
#
_symmetry.space_group_name_H-M   'P 1'
#
loop_
_entity.id
_entity.type
_entity.pdbx_description
1 polymer ?
#
loop_
_entity_poly.entity_id
_entity_poly.type
_entity_poly.pdbx_seq_one_letter_code
_entity_poly.pdbx_strand_id
1 'polypeptide(L)'
;MRRRKPDIILLDTIMPVMDGYDAAKQLIQESSLDGVPTIAFITQAPGAIIVKALRAGRDVCLMKPVRRAEFLEKIVLWLSRNPGDWMPERQGKREAMT
;
A
#
# COMPACT_ATOMS: atom_id res chain seq x y z
N MET A 1 -6.44 19.25 12.86
CA MET A 1 -5.31 18.46 12.32
C MET A 1 -5.07 18.86 10.87
N ARG A 2 -3.86 19.27 10.49
CA ARG A 2 -3.52 19.43 9.07
C ARG A 2 -3.51 18.04 8.44
N ARG A 3 -4.48 17.72 7.56
CA ARG A 3 -4.44 16.51 6.73
C ARG A 3 -3.31 16.69 5.71
N ARG A 4 -2.09 16.24 6.05
CA ARG A 4 -1.00 16.13 5.09
C ARG A 4 -1.18 14.81 4.35
N LYS A 5 -1.09 14.86 3.02
CA LYS A 5 -0.98 13.65 2.21
C LYS A 5 0.43 13.10 2.39
N PRO A 6 0.60 11.88 2.95
CA PRO A 6 1.92 11.29 3.10
C PRO A 6 2.46 10.79 1.76
N ASP A 7 3.79 10.73 1.63
CA ASP A 7 4.46 10.17 0.45
C ASP A 7 4.48 8.65 0.46
N ILE A 8 4.50 8.04 1.66
CA ILE A 8 4.43 6.59 1.89
C ILE A 8 3.66 6.33 3.18
N ILE A 9 2.86 5.26 3.20
CA ILE A 9 2.26 4.72 4.43
C ILE A 9 2.99 3.44 4.83
N LEU A 10 3.39 3.36 6.09
CA LEU A 10 3.96 2.16 6.71
C LEU A 10 2.93 1.59 7.68
N LEU A 11 2.55 0.33 7.50
CA LEU A 11 1.43 -0.26 8.25
C LEU A 11 1.82 -1.58 8.89
N ASP A 12 1.62 -1.72 10.20
CA ASP A 12 1.78 -3.00 10.88
C ASP A 12 0.50 -3.84 10.77
N THR A 13 0.64 -5.14 10.51
CA THR A 13 -0.52 -6.05 10.50
C THR A 13 -0.98 -6.46 11.90
N ILE A 14 -0.08 -6.46 12.88
CA ILE A 14 -0.42 -6.80 14.27
C ILE A 14 -0.50 -5.50 15.06
N MET A 15 -1.73 -5.09 15.37
CA MET A 15 -2.02 -3.88 16.14
C MET A 15 -3.16 -4.16 17.14
N PRO A 16 -3.20 -3.47 18.29
CA PRO A 16 -4.32 -3.55 19.20
C PRO A 16 -5.56 -2.86 18.61
N VAL A 17 -6.75 -3.33 18.98
CA VAL A 17 -8.08 -2.78 18.58
C VAL A 17 -8.46 -3.03 17.12
N MET A 18 -7.60 -2.67 16.17
CA MET A 18 -7.84 -2.85 14.72
C MET A 18 -6.60 -3.45 14.09
N ASP A 19 -6.76 -4.50 13.27
CA ASP A 19 -5.64 -5.09 12.54
C ASP A 19 -5.22 -4.22 11.34
N GLY A 20 -4.01 -4.45 10.83
CA GLY A 20 -3.51 -3.71 9.68
C GLY A 20 -4.28 -3.99 8.38
N TYR A 21 -5.08 -5.06 8.30
CA TYR A 21 -5.87 -5.34 7.10
C TYR A 21 -7.08 -4.43 7.01
N ASP A 22 -7.81 -4.28 8.11
CA ASP A 22 -8.94 -3.38 8.17
C ASP A 22 -8.50 -1.92 8.06
N ALA A 23 -7.33 -1.58 8.63
CA ALA A 23 -6.70 -0.29 8.39
C ALA A 23 -6.38 -0.08 6.89
N ALA A 24 -5.78 -1.07 6.21
CA ALA A 24 -5.49 -0.97 4.78
C ALA A 24 -6.76 -0.78 3.93
N LYS A 25 -7.86 -1.51 4.25
CA LYS A 25 -9.15 -1.31 3.55
C LYS A 25 -9.67 0.11 3.70
N GLN A 26 -9.58 0.70 4.90
CA GLN A 26 -10.00 2.08 5.14
C GLN A 26 -9.12 3.08 4.38
N LEU A 27 -7.80 2.86 4.36
CA LEU A 27 -6.86 3.72 3.63
C LEU A 27 -7.12 3.71 2.12
N ILE A 28 -7.46 2.55 1.54
CA ILE A 28 -7.81 2.42 0.11
C ILE A 28 -9.08 3.20 -0.25
N GLN A 29 -10.04 3.31 0.69
CA GLN A 29 -11.30 4.02 0.48
C GLN A 29 -11.15 5.55 0.67
N GLU A 30 -10.07 6.01 1.28
CA GLU A 30 -9.82 7.43 1.52
C GLU A 30 -9.24 8.09 0.25
N SER A 31 -10.08 8.85 -0.45
CA SER A 31 -9.72 9.52 -1.71
C SER A 31 -8.57 10.52 -1.57
N SER A 32 -8.32 11.07 -0.37
CA SER A 32 -7.17 11.94 -0.14
C SER A 32 -5.82 11.19 -0.17
N LEU A 33 -5.84 9.85 -0.09
CA LEU A 33 -4.68 8.97 -0.17
C LEU A 33 -4.56 8.28 -1.54
N ASP A 34 -5.43 8.60 -2.51
CA ASP A 34 -5.23 8.17 -3.90
C ASP A 34 -3.88 8.66 -4.40
N GLY A 35 -2.97 7.77 -4.76
CA GLY A 35 -1.59 8.17 -5.00
C GLY A 35 -0.56 7.43 -4.17
N VAL A 36 -0.93 7.14 -2.93
CA VAL A 36 0.04 6.91 -1.87
C VAL A 36 0.33 5.41 -1.76
N PRO A 37 1.59 4.99 -1.95
CA PRO A 37 1.98 3.60 -1.76
C PRO A 37 1.92 3.20 -0.28
N THR A 38 1.49 1.97 -0.03
CA THR A 38 1.43 1.40 1.32
C THR A 38 2.38 0.22 1.43
N ILE A 39 3.23 0.22 2.46
CA ILE A 39 4.13 -0.89 2.79
C ILE A 39 3.62 -1.53 4.10
N ALA A 40 3.04 -2.72 3.98
CA ALA A 40 2.53 -3.48 5.10
C ALA A 40 3.60 -4.43 5.67
N PHE A 41 3.78 -4.42 6.99
CA PHE A 41 4.66 -5.32 7.71
C PHE A 41 3.85 -6.51 8.25
N ILE A 42 4.16 -7.70 7.76
CA ILE A 42 3.45 -8.94 8.08
C ILE A 42 4.27 -9.82 9.01
N THR A 43 3.67 -10.42 10.05
CA THR A 43 4.39 -11.36 10.95
C THR A 43 4.17 -12.82 10.54
N GLN A 44 3.01 -13.14 9.96
CA GLN A 44 2.71 -14.46 9.40
C GLN A 44 1.91 -14.30 8.11
N ALA A 45 2.18 -15.17 7.13
CA ALA A 45 1.61 -15.08 5.79
C ALA A 45 0.86 -16.35 5.39
N PRO A 46 -0.45 -16.46 5.65
CA PRO A 46 -1.31 -17.30 4.83
C PRO A 46 -1.18 -16.82 3.37
N GLY A 47 -0.91 -17.70 2.41
CA GLY A 47 -0.67 -17.31 1.00
C GLY A 47 -1.78 -16.44 0.39
N ALA A 48 -3.01 -16.55 0.88
CA ALA A 48 -4.14 -15.71 0.51
C ALA A 48 -3.98 -14.21 0.86
N ILE A 49 -3.16 -13.87 1.88
CA ILE A 49 -2.91 -12.51 2.33
C ILE A 49 -1.99 -11.76 1.36
N ILE A 50 -0.91 -12.40 0.91
CA ILE A 50 0.00 -11.83 -0.08
C ILE A 50 -0.77 -11.56 -1.39
N VAL A 51 -1.63 -12.49 -1.80
CA VAL A 51 -2.44 -12.36 -3.02
C VAL A 51 -3.42 -11.19 -2.94
N LYS A 52 -4.03 -10.92 -1.78
CA LYS A 52 -4.96 -9.78 -1.62
C LYS A 52 -4.24 -8.44 -1.62
N ALA A 53 -3.07 -8.33 -0.98
CA ALA A 53 -2.27 -7.11 -0.99
C ALA A 53 -1.73 -6.81 -2.40
N LEU A 54 -1.19 -7.81 -3.10
CA LEU A 54 -0.68 -7.63 -4.46
C LEU A 54 -1.77 -7.20 -5.47
N ARG A 55 -3.01 -7.65 -5.27
CA ARG A 55 -4.14 -7.30 -6.16
C ARG A 55 -4.60 -5.85 -6.04
N ALA A 56 -4.26 -5.14 -4.97
CA ALA A 56 -4.64 -3.74 -4.81
C ALA A 56 -3.74 -2.78 -5.61
N GLY A 57 -2.67 -3.26 -6.26
CA GLY A 57 -1.77 -2.47 -7.11
C GLY A 57 -0.96 -1.37 -6.39
N ARG A 58 -1.25 -1.13 -5.10
CA ARG A 58 -0.68 -0.08 -4.24
C ARG A 58 0.20 -0.60 -3.10
N ASP A 59 0.19 -1.92 -2.88
CA ASP A 59 0.65 -2.48 -1.61
C ASP A 59 1.87 -3.40 -1.79
N VAL A 60 2.89 -3.17 -0.97
CA VAL A 60 4.01 -4.11 -0.78
C VAL A 60 3.92 -4.71 0.61
N CYS A 61 4.13 -6.02 0.71
CA CYS A 61 4.28 -6.69 1.99
C CYS A 61 5.75 -6.95 2.31
N LEU A 62 6.17 -6.62 3.53
CA LEU A 62 7.47 -6.97 4.09
C LEU A 62 7.28 -7.91 5.27
N MET A 63 7.94 -9.06 5.26
CA MET A 63 7.80 -10.07 6.31
C MET A 63 8.74 -9.76 7.49
N LYS A 64 8.20 -9.75 8.71
CA LYS A 64 8.94 -9.58 9.94
C LYS A 64 9.64 -10.90 10.33
N PRO A 65 10.88 -10.85 10.85
CA PRO A 65 11.69 -9.65 11.05
C PRO A 65 12.24 -9.11 9.72
N VAL A 66 12.05 -7.82 9.49
CA VAL A 66 12.51 -7.14 8.26
C VAL A 66 13.97 -6.74 8.39
N ARG A 67 14.78 -7.11 7.39
CA ARG A 67 16.16 -6.61 7.31
C ARG A 67 16.16 -5.13 6.93
N ARG A 68 17.01 -4.33 7.58
CA ARG A 68 17.13 -2.88 7.31
C ARG A 68 17.39 -2.56 5.84
N ALA A 69 18.27 -3.32 5.19
CA ALA A 69 18.59 -3.11 3.78
C ALA A 69 17.36 -3.29 2.87
N GLU A 70 16.59 -4.35 3.10
CA GLU A 70 15.36 -4.64 2.34
C GLU A 70 14.29 -3.57 2.56
N PHE A 71 14.14 -3.10 3.80
CA PHE A 71 13.24 -2.01 4.12
C PHE A 71 13.59 -0.71 3.37
N LEU A 72 14.86 -0.31 3.44
CA LEU A 72 15.35 0.90 2.79
C LEU A 72 15.24 0.80 1.27
N GLU A 73 15.58 -0.35 0.69
CA GLU A 73 15.42 -0.61 -0.74
C GLU A 73 13.98 -0.40 -1.19
N LYS A 74 12.99 -0.92 -0.44
CA LYS A 74 11.58 -0.71 -0.78
C LYS A 74 11.15 0.74 -0.62
N ILE A 75 11.58 1.43 0.44
CA ILE A 75 11.26 2.86 0.62
C ILE A 75 11.80 3.67 -0.56
N VAL A 76 13.08 3.51 -0.88
CA VAL A 76 13.72 4.26 -1.97
C VAL A 76 13.05 3.95 -3.30
N LEU A 77 12.75 2.69 -3.58
CA LEU A 77 12.03 2.28 -4.79
C LEU A 77 10.67 2.99 -4.93
N TRP A 78 9.91 3.08 -3.84
CA TRP A 78 8.58 3.70 -3.87
C TRP A 78 8.61 5.22 -3.88
N LEU A 79 9.57 5.85 -3.21
CA LEU A 79 9.76 7.31 -3.27
C LEU A 79 10.32 7.79 -4.61
N SER A 80 11.07 6.94 -5.32
CA SER A 80 11.70 7.30 -6.60
C SER A 80 10.76 7.16 -7.79
N ARG A 81 9.56 6.60 -7.60
CA ARG A 81 8.58 6.38 -8.66
C ARG A 81 7.68 7.60 -8.81
N ASN A 82 7.33 7.94 -10.05
CA ASN A 82 6.30 8.95 -10.26
C ASN A 82 4.94 8.37 -9.84
N PRO A 83 4.05 9.17 -9.22
CA PRO A 83 2.71 8.72 -8.81
C PRO A 83 1.84 8.15 -9.93
N GLY A 84 2.21 8.34 -11.21
CA GLY A 84 1.53 7.76 -12.37
C GLY A 84 1.99 6.36 -12.78
N ASP A 85 3.16 5.90 -12.31
CA ASP A 85 3.78 4.67 -12.81
C ASP A 85 3.10 3.38 -12.30
N TRP A 86 2.34 3.48 -11.20
CA TRP A 86 1.76 2.32 -10.51
C TRP A 86 0.25 2.14 -10.72
N MET A 87 -0.37 2.86 -11.67
CA MET A 87 -1.80 2.71 -11.98
C MET A 87 -2.07 1.82 -13.22
N PRO A 88 -1.93 0.48 -13.16
CA PRO A 88 -2.10 -0.37 -14.34
C PRO A 88 -3.54 -0.44 -14.90
N GLU A 89 -4.56 0.14 -14.27
CA GLU A 89 -5.97 -0.10 -14.66
C GLU A 89 -6.89 1.13 -14.80
N ARG A 90 -6.37 2.37 -14.86
CA ARG A 90 -7.18 3.55 -15.27
C ARG A 90 -6.99 3.97 -16.73
N GLN A 91 -6.22 3.22 -17.53
CA GLN A 91 -6.00 3.52 -18.95
C GLN A 91 -7.19 3.15 -19.88
N GLY A 92 -8.23 2.46 -19.38
CA GLY A 92 -9.28 1.89 -20.24
C GLY A 92 -10.74 2.10 -19.82
N LYS A 93 -11.05 3.03 -18.90
CA LYS A 93 -12.44 3.28 -18.44
C LYS A 93 -12.87 4.75 -18.43
N ARG A 94 -12.33 5.56 -19.35
CA ARG A 94 -12.92 6.86 -19.72
C ARG A 94 -13.63 6.84 -21.09
N GLU A 95 -13.52 5.75 -21.85
CA GLU A 95 -14.24 5.52 -23.11
C GLU A 95 -15.36 4.50 -22.93
N ALA A 96 -16.31 4.78 -22.04
CA ALA A 96 -17.61 4.09 -22.00
C ALA A 96 -18.60 4.97 -21.22
N MET A 97 -18.66 6.25 -21.57
CA MET A 97 -19.79 7.11 -21.24
C MET A 97 -19.99 8.07 -22.41
N THR A 98 -20.49 7.53 -23.51
CA THR A 98 -21.22 8.21 -24.57
C THR A 98 -22.25 7.22 -25.08
#